data_AF-A0A061DWE5-F1
#
_entry.id   AF-A0A061DWE5-F1
#
_cell.length_a   1.000
_cell.length_b   1.000
_cell.length_c   1.000
_cell.angle_alpha   90.00
_cell.angle_beta   90.00
_cell.angle_gamma   90.00
#
_symmetry.space_group_name_H-M   'P 1'
#
loop_
_entity.id
_entity.type
_entity.pdbx_description
1 polymer ?
#
loop_
_entity_poly.entity_id
_entity_poly.type
_entity_poly.pdbx_seq_one_letter_code
_entity_poly.pdbx_strand_id
1 'polypeptide(L)'
;MVMLWSTTVLSSYVASQVAATTSATTMSLEREAKALLESGWWSNYSNDTLQRCNWTGISCNDAGSVTKIYPPSGVIKVGDKFKNMDFSCFLNLVFLSLGGHELNGTMEDFMFNIGNLSTLRHLDLSNNSLYGRLSTRLGTDLRDRFLRLFIF
;
A
#
# COMPACT_ATOMS: atom_id res chain seq x y z
N MET A 1 16.36 -14.45 50.46
CA MET A 1 15.04 -14.53 49.81
C MET A 1 14.97 -13.43 48.76
N VAL A 2 15.37 -13.72 47.52
CA VAL A 2 15.59 -12.71 46.47
C VAL A 2 14.59 -12.93 45.33
N MET A 3 13.66 -11.98 45.16
CA MET A 3 13.10 -11.48 43.90
C MET A 3 12.59 -12.47 42.82
N LEU A 4 12.04 -13.64 43.16
CA LEU A 4 11.39 -14.54 42.19
C LEU A 4 10.11 -13.98 41.52
N TRP A 5 9.60 -12.84 42.00
CA TRP A 5 8.33 -12.26 41.61
C TRP A 5 8.52 -11.16 40.56
N SER A 6 9.76 -10.69 40.40
CA SER A 6 10.11 -9.61 39.46
C SER A 6 10.19 -10.13 38.02
N THR A 7 10.75 -11.32 37.80
CA THR A 7 10.96 -11.91 36.48
C THR A 7 9.67 -12.44 35.85
N THR A 8 8.75 -12.99 36.66
CA THR A 8 7.45 -13.49 36.18
C THR A 8 6.53 -12.35 35.75
N VAL A 9 6.50 -11.24 36.48
CA VAL A 9 5.75 -10.03 36.13
C VAL A 9 6.33 -9.36 34.88
N LEU A 10 7.65 -9.32 34.74
CA LEU A 10 8.31 -8.86 33.51
C LEU A 10 7.96 -9.76 32.32
N SER A 11 7.96 -11.08 32.50
CA SER A 11 7.65 -12.04 31.43
C SER A 11 6.20 -11.96 30.96
N SER A 12 5.23 -11.79 31.85
CA SER A 12 3.82 -11.66 31.49
C SER A 12 3.50 -10.33 30.82
N TYR A 13 4.16 -9.23 31.25
CA TYR A 13 4.07 -7.93 30.60
C TYR A 13 4.65 -7.95 29.19
N VAL A 14 5.81 -8.60 28.98
CA VAL A 14 6.37 -8.76 27.64
C VAL A 14 5.44 -9.59 26.76
N ALA A 15 4.85 -10.68 27.28
CA ALA A 15 3.91 -11.50 26.52
C ALA A 15 2.65 -10.72 26.10
N SER A 16 2.09 -9.86 26.96
CA SER A 16 0.92 -9.05 26.63
C SER A 16 1.22 -7.99 25.57
N GLN A 17 2.41 -7.37 25.63
CA GLN A 17 2.85 -6.42 24.61
C GLN A 17 3.10 -7.08 23.25
N VAL A 18 3.70 -8.28 23.24
CA VAL A 18 3.86 -9.08 22.02
C VAL A 18 2.49 -9.42 21.43
N ALA A 19 1.55 -9.90 22.25
CA ALA A 19 0.20 -10.21 21.78
C ALA A 19 -0.54 -8.98 21.21
N ALA A 20 -0.43 -7.82 21.85
CA ALA A 20 -1.02 -6.57 21.35
C ALA A 20 -0.39 -6.12 20.02
N THR A 21 0.93 -6.22 19.89
CA THR A 21 1.67 -5.88 18.67
C THR A 21 1.32 -6.83 17.53
N THR A 22 1.22 -8.13 17.81
CA THR A 22 0.79 -9.14 16.83
C THR A 22 -0.62 -8.84 16.36
N SER A 23 -1.56 -8.58 17.26
CA SER A 23 -2.95 -8.23 16.88
C SER A 23 -3.03 -6.94 16.06
N ALA A 24 -2.28 -5.90 16.43
CA ALA A 24 -2.24 -4.64 15.67
C ALA A 24 -1.66 -4.84 14.26
N THR A 25 -0.63 -5.68 14.15
CA THR A 25 -0.04 -6.06 12.86
C THR A 25 -1.04 -6.85 12.03
N THR A 26 -1.69 -7.87 12.59
CA THR A 26 -2.70 -8.66 11.86
C THR A 26 -3.83 -7.76 11.32
N MET A 27 -4.32 -6.81 12.11
CA MET A 27 -5.33 -5.86 11.67
C MET A 27 -4.86 -4.96 10.51
N SER A 28 -3.61 -4.50 10.51
CA SER A 28 -3.10 -3.67 9.41
C SER A 28 -2.95 -4.49 8.12
N LEU A 29 -2.45 -5.73 8.23
CA LEU A 29 -2.31 -6.65 7.10
C LEU A 29 -3.67 -7.04 6.50
N GLU A 30 -4.70 -7.23 7.33
CA GLU A 30 -6.07 -7.49 6.87
C GLU A 30 -6.66 -6.29 6.11
N ARG A 31 -6.38 -5.05 6.54
CA ARG A 31 -6.82 -3.84 5.84
C ARG A 31 -6.19 -3.71 4.47
N GLU A 32 -4.89 -3.97 4.33
CA GLU A 32 -4.22 -4.02 3.03
C GLU A 32 -4.88 -5.06 2.11
N ALA A 33 -5.11 -6.27 2.63
CA ALA A 33 -5.74 -7.34 1.87
C ALA A 33 -7.14 -6.96 1.37
N LYS A 34 -7.94 -6.36 2.26
CA LYS A 34 -9.29 -5.89 1.95
C LYS A 34 -9.26 -4.79 0.89
N ALA A 35 -8.38 -3.79 1.01
CA ALA A 35 -8.22 -2.73 0.03
C ALA A 35 -7.87 -3.29 -1.37
N LEU A 36 -6.99 -4.31 -1.43
CA LEU A 36 -6.66 -4.97 -2.69
C LEU A 36 -7.87 -5.71 -3.31
N LEU A 37 -8.68 -6.42 -2.51
CA LEU A 37 -9.87 -7.12 -3.00
C LEU A 37 -10.95 -6.14 -3.48
N GLU A 38 -11.24 -5.11 -2.67
CA GLU A 38 -12.28 -4.12 -2.96
C GLU A 38 -11.90 -3.20 -4.12
N SER A 39 -10.61 -3.04 -4.43
CA SER A 39 -10.16 -2.37 -5.65
C SER A 39 -10.72 -3.00 -6.93
N GLY A 40 -10.99 -4.30 -6.90
CA GLY A 40 -11.40 -5.09 -8.06
C GLY A 40 -10.29 -5.34 -9.08
N TRP A 41 -9.02 -5.03 -8.81
CA TRP A 41 -7.89 -5.35 -9.71
C TRP A 41 -7.49 -6.83 -9.59
N TRP A 42 -7.65 -7.40 -8.39
CA TRP A 42 -7.42 -8.83 -8.10
C TRP A 42 -8.74 -9.59 -7.91
N SER A 43 -9.83 -9.16 -8.54
CA SER A 43 -11.16 -9.76 -8.34
C SER A 43 -11.25 -11.26 -8.67
N ASN A 44 -10.32 -11.78 -9.48
CA ASN A 44 -10.24 -13.20 -9.86
C ASN A 44 -9.27 -14.01 -8.98
N TYR A 45 -8.61 -13.38 -7.99
CA TYR A 45 -7.74 -14.08 -7.05
C TYR A 45 -8.54 -14.62 -5.86
N SER A 46 -7.91 -15.53 -5.09
CA SER A 46 -8.52 -16.07 -3.88
C SER A 46 -8.89 -14.96 -2.91
N ASN A 47 -10.02 -15.09 -2.21
CA ASN A 47 -10.38 -14.23 -1.09
C ASN A 47 -9.54 -14.51 0.18
N ASP A 48 -8.58 -15.43 0.10
CA ASP A 48 -7.61 -15.69 1.16
C ASP A 48 -6.61 -14.53 1.27
N THR A 49 -6.82 -13.69 2.29
CA THR A 49 -6.02 -12.51 2.62
C THR A 49 -4.56 -12.84 2.97
N LEU A 50 -4.30 -14.09 3.39
CA LEU A 50 -2.95 -14.56 3.71
C LEU A 50 -2.10 -14.77 2.44
N GLN A 51 -2.74 -15.04 1.31
CA GLN A 51 -2.07 -15.30 0.04
C GLN A 51 -1.83 -14.04 -0.80
N ARG A 52 -2.21 -12.84 -0.31
CA ARG A 52 -2.10 -11.60 -1.09
C ARG A 52 -0.67 -11.31 -1.56
N CYS A 53 0.32 -11.67 -0.77
CA CYS A 53 1.74 -11.48 -1.11
C CYS A 53 2.21 -12.39 -2.25
N ASN A 54 1.41 -13.42 -2.59
CA ASN A 54 1.64 -14.31 -3.72
C ASN A 54 0.86 -13.90 -4.96
N TRP A 55 0.03 -12.85 -4.88
CA TRP A 55 -0.69 -12.36 -6.05
C TRP A 55 0.27 -11.69 -7.01
N THR A 56 0.11 -11.99 -8.30
CA THR A 56 0.83 -11.27 -9.36
C THR A 56 0.62 -9.79 -9.15
N GLY A 57 1.71 -9.01 -9.13
CA GLY A 57 1.57 -7.58 -8.85
C GLY A 57 1.94 -7.13 -7.46
N ILE A 58 1.98 -8.05 -6.49
CA ILE A 58 2.16 -7.71 -5.08
C ILE A 58 3.53 -8.19 -4.62
N SER A 59 4.18 -7.39 -3.78
CA SER A 59 5.34 -7.81 -3.00
C SER A 59 5.20 -7.29 -1.58
N CYS A 60 5.61 -8.11 -0.62
CA CYS A 60 5.53 -7.78 0.80
C CYS A 60 6.94 -7.75 1.43
N ASN A 61 7.08 -7.03 2.54
CA ASN A 61 8.28 -7.13 3.38
C ASN A 61 8.23 -8.38 4.28
N ASP A 62 9.26 -8.58 5.10
CA ASP A 62 9.36 -9.72 6.03
C ASP A 62 8.24 -9.74 7.10
N ALA A 63 7.62 -8.60 7.37
CA ALA A 63 6.45 -8.48 8.24
C ALA A 63 5.11 -8.76 7.51
N GLY A 64 5.17 -9.10 6.22
CA GLY A 64 4.00 -9.40 5.39
C GLY A 64 3.25 -8.16 4.88
N SER A 65 3.72 -6.95 5.14
CA SER A 65 3.06 -5.70 4.68
C SER A 65 3.47 -5.37 3.24
N VAL A 66 2.51 -4.90 2.44
CA VAL A 66 2.70 -4.63 1.01
C VAL A 66 3.68 -3.48 0.80
N THR A 67 4.68 -3.73 -0.05
CA THR A 67 5.74 -2.76 -0.39
C THR A 67 5.79 -2.41 -1.88
N LYS A 68 5.26 -3.26 -2.75
CA LYS A 68 5.18 -2.99 -4.19
C LYS A 68 3.82 -3.39 -4.74
N ILE A 69 3.27 -2.53 -5.58
CA ILE A 69 2.03 -2.76 -6.31
C ILE A 69 2.26 -2.47 -7.79
N TYR A 70 1.96 -3.45 -8.63
CA TYR A 70 1.77 -3.34 -10.07
C TYR A 70 0.54 -4.19 -10.46
N PRO A 71 -0.37 -3.75 -11.32
CA PRO A 71 -1.53 -4.56 -11.71
C PRO A 71 -1.11 -5.87 -12.42
N PRO A 72 -1.87 -6.96 -12.29
CA PRO A 72 -1.62 -8.21 -13.03
C PRO A 72 -1.63 -8.00 -14.55
N SER A 73 -0.81 -8.77 -15.28
CA SER A 73 -0.78 -8.80 -16.74
C SER A 73 -2.14 -9.27 -17.29
N GLY A 74 -2.96 -8.34 -17.77
CA GLY A 74 -4.34 -8.60 -18.22
C GLY A 74 -5.37 -7.60 -17.64
N VAL A 75 -5.01 -6.89 -16.57
CA VAL A 75 -5.82 -5.77 -16.06
C VAL A 75 -5.45 -4.51 -16.85
N ILE A 76 -6.13 -4.30 -17.98
CA ILE A 76 -5.86 -3.16 -18.88
C ILE A 76 -6.57 -1.89 -18.41
N LYS A 77 -7.73 -2.02 -17.75
CA LYS A 77 -8.60 -0.91 -17.34
C LYS A 77 -8.57 -0.68 -15.83
N VAL A 78 -7.41 -0.25 -15.34
CA VAL A 78 -7.32 0.19 -13.93
C VAL A 78 -8.05 1.51 -13.73
N GLY A 79 -8.10 2.38 -14.75
CA GLY A 79 -8.71 3.72 -14.68
C GLY A 79 -10.06 3.77 -13.96
N ASP A 80 -11.01 2.94 -14.38
CA ASP A 80 -12.38 2.93 -13.80
C ASP A 80 -12.41 2.42 -12.35
N LYS A 81 -11.44 1.59 -11.98
CA LYS A 81 -11.32 0.94 -10.67
C LYS A 81 -10.35 1.65 -9.74
N PHE A 82 -9.62 2.66 -10.21
CA PHE A 82 -8.61 3.35 -9.44
C PHE A 82 -9.19 3.99 -8.18
N LYS A 83 -10.39 4.57 -8.29
CA LYS A 83 -11.10 5.23 -7.18
C LYS A 83 -11.59 4.24 -6.10
N ASN A 84 -11.65 2.95 -6.41
CA ASN A 84 -12.06 1.92 -5.45
C ASN A 84 -10.89 1.47 -4.55
N MET A 85 -9.66 1.83 -4.90
CA MET A 85 -8.48 1.47 -4.15
C MET A 85 -8.24 2.45 -3.00
N ASP A 86 -8.30 1.96 -1.76
CA ASP A 86 -7.92 2.74 -0.57
C ASP A 86 -6.40 2.66 -0.34
N PHE A 87 -5.67 3.64 -0.87
CA PHE A 87 -4.22 3.70 -0.70
C PHE A 87 -3.76 3.97 0.73
N SER A 88 -4.64 4.48 1.61
CA SER A 88 -4.27 4.81 3.00
C SER A 88 -3.88 3.58 3.82
N CYS A 89 -4.27 2.38 3.36
CA CYS A 89 -3.94 1.12 4.01
C CYS A 89 -2.48 0.67 3.78
N PHE A 90 -1.78 1.18 2.76
CA PHE A 90 -0.45 0.69 2.38
C PHE A 90 0.68 1.58 2.92
N LEU A 91 0.83 1.60 4.25
CA LEU A 91 1.78 2.48 4.94
C LEU A 91 3.25 2.21 4.59
N ASN A 92 3.57 1.00 4.12
CA ASN A 92 4.92 0.58 3.74
C ASN A 92 5.12 0.53 2.21
N LEU A 93 4.21 1.11 1.41
CA LEU A 93 4.30 1.07 -0.04
C LEU A 93 5.45 1.93 -0.56
N VAL A 94 6.44 1.29 -1.17
CA VAL A 94 7.63 1.94 -1.73
C VAL A 94 7.51 2.11 -3.24
N PHE A 95 6.79 1.23 -3.91
CA PHE A 95 6.72 1.18 -5.37
C PHE A 95 5.28 1.03 -5.84
N LEU A 96 4.82 1.96 -6.69
CA LEU A 96 3.54 1.90 -7.37
C LEU A 96 3.76 2.14 -8.87
N SER A 97 3.38 1.16 -9.68
CA SER A 97 3.46 1.25 -11.15
C SER A 97 2.11 1.01 -11.78
N LEU A 98 1.58 2.04 -12.44
CA LEU A 98 0.30 2.04 -13.14
C LEU A 98 0.45 2.53 -14.59
N GLY A 99 1.65 2.44 -15.16
CA GLY A 99 1.91 2.86 -16.53
C GLY A 99 1.12 2.00 -17.56
N GLY A 100 0.50 2.63 -18.55
CA GLY A 100 -0.20 1.89 -19.62
C GLY A 100 -1.53 1.23 -19.21
N HIS A 101 -2.17 1.67 -18.12
CA HIS A 101 -3.38 1.02 -17.58
C HIS A 101 -4.66 1.88 -17.74
N GLU A 102 -4.73 2.65 -18.83
CA GLU A 102 -5.88 3.49 -19.22
C GLU A 102 -6.38 4.39 -18.08
N LEU A 103 -5.49 4.85 -17.20
CA LEU A 103 -5.87 5.80 -16.15
C LEU A 103 -6.35 7.10 -16.79
N ASN A 104 -7.50 7.58 -16.34
CA ASN A 104 -8.12 8.83 -16.78
C ASN A 104 -8.47 9.70 -15.58
N GLY A 105 -8.80 10.96 -15.84
CA GLY A 105 -9.14 11.93 -14.80
C GLY A 105 -8.01 12.92 -14.50
N THR A 106 -8.20 13.70 -13.44
CA THR A 106 -7.27 14.78 -13.12
C THR A 106 -6.07 14.27 -12.33
N MET A 107 -4.90 14.87 -12.56
CA MET A 107 -3.72 14.63 -11.72
C MET A 107 -3.96 15.03 -10.26
N GLU A 108 -4.86 15.99 -9.99
CA GLU A 108 -5.22 16.39 -8.63
C GLU A 108 -5.95 15.27 -7.88
N ASP A 109 -6.96 14.64 -8.51
CA ASP A 109 -7.67 13.48 -7.93
C ASP A 109 -6.71 12.33 -7.63
N PHE A 110 -5.82 12.04 -8.58
CA PHE A 110 -4.84 10.97 -8.43
C PHE A 110 -3.90 11.25 -7.25
N MET A 111 -3.35 12.46 -7.18
CA MET A 111 -2.42 12.86 -6.12
C MET A 111 -3.10 12.93 -4.76
N PHE A 112 -4.38 13.30 -4.70
CA PHE A 112 -5.17 13.26 -3.47
C PHE A 112 -5.27 11.84 -2.91
N ASN A 113 -5.58 10.85 -3.75
CA ASN A 113 -5.71 9.46 -3.33
C ASN A 113 -4.41 8.86 -2.78
N ILE A 114 -3.26 9.23 -3.35
CA ILE A 114 -1.96 8.68 -2.94
C ILE A 114 -1.17 9.56 -1.97
N GLY A 115 -1.73 10.70 -1.55
CA GLY A 115 -1.00 11.73 -0.79
C GLY A 115 -0.48 11.27 0.58
N ASN A 116 -1.07 10.23 1.16
CA ASN A 116 -0.67 9.68 2.46
C ASN A 116 0.44 8.61 2.39
N LEU A 117 0.91 8.25 1.19
CA LEU A 117 1.95 7.24 1.01
C LEU A 117 3.36 7.82 1.28
N SER A 118 3.68 8.04 2.55
CA SER A 118 4.95 8.66 2.98
C SER A 118 6.21 7.85 2.63
N THR A 119 6.06 6.54 2.46
CA THR A 119 7.14 5.61 2.12
C THR A 119 7.36 5.44 0.62
N LEU A 120 6.51 6.02 -0.22
CA LEU A 120 6.58 5.87 -1.68
C LEU A 120 7.87 6.52 -2.23
N ARG A 121 8.59 5.77 -3.08
CA ARG A 121 9.85 6.19 -3.73
C ARG A 121 9.85 5.97 -5.23
N HIS A 122 8.91 5.18 -5.75
CA HIS A 122 8.72 5.01 -7.19
C HIS A 122 7.26 5.18 -7.60
N LEU A 123 7.06 6.24 -8.40
CA LEU A 123 5.87 6.73 -9.10
C LEU A 123 5.84 6.43 -10.62
N ASP A 124 5.23 5.37 -11.13
CA ASP A 124 5.01 5.25 -12.59
C ASP A 124 3.54 5.42 -13.00
N LEU A 125 3.28 6.48 -13.78
CA LEU A 125 2.00 6.82 -14.39
C LEU A 125 2.13 7.07 -15.90
N SER A 126 3.24 6.66 -16.52
CA SER A 126 3.51 6.84 -17.95
C SER A 126 2.44 6.18 -18.83
N ASN A 127 2.30 6.65 -20.08
CA ASN A 127 1.38 6.04 -21.05
C ASN A 127 -0.08 5.93 -20.53
N ASN A 128 -0.59 6.98 -19.89
CA ASN A 128 -1.97 7.08 -19.41
C ASN A 128 -2.65 8.35 -19.95
N SER A 129 -3.97 8.46 -19.77
CA SER A 129 -4.82 9.58 -20.21
C SER A 129 -5.11 10.58 -19.09
N LEU A 130 -4.16 10.78 -18.18
CA LEU A 130 -4.27 11.74 -17.07
C LEU A 130 -4.05 13.18 -17.57
N TYR A 131 -4.82 14.13 -17.03
CA TYR A 131 -4.74 15.54 -17.43
C TYR A 131 -4.76 16.48 -16.22
N GLY A 132 -4.50 17.77 -16.47
CA GLY A 132 -4.41 18.79 -15.41
C GLY A 132 -2.99 19.01 -14.91
N ARG A 133 -2.86 19.71 -13.78
CA ARG A 133 -1.56 20.04 -13.19
C ARG A 133 -1.30 19.19 -11.96
N LEU A 134 -0.02 18.88 -11.74
CA LEU A 134 0.42 18.45 -10.42
C LEU A 134 0.19 19.62 -9.44
N SER A 135 -0.64 19.40 -8.41
CA SER A 135 -0.82 20.39 -7.34
C SER A 135 0.55 20.76 -6.78
N THR A 136 0.86 22.06 -6.74
CA THR A 136 2.20 22.56 -6.39
C THR A 136 2.69 22.08 -5.03
N ARG A 137 1.77 21.88 -4.07
CA ARG A 137 2.09 21.36 -2.72
C ARG A 137 2.52 19.88 -2.74
N LEU A 138 1.81 19.06 -3.50
CA LEU A 138 2.12 17.62 -3.61
C LEU A 138 3.32 17.41 -4.54
N GLY A 139 3.45 18.21 -5.59
CA GLY A 139 4.59 18.17 -6.49
C GLY A 139 5.94 18.49 -5.81
N THR A 140 5.97 19.44 -4.86
CA THR A 140 7.19 19.69 -4.06
C THR A 140 7.47 18.57 -3.08
N ASP A 141 6.44 18.10 -2.37
CA ASP A 141 6.56 17.06 -1.35
C ASP A 141 7.00 15.70 -1.96
N LEU A 142 6.55 15.39 -3.18
CA LEU A 142 7.01 14.21 -3.91
C LEU A 142 8.45 14.36 -4.42
N ARG A 143 8.88 15.55 -4.84
CA ARG A 143 10.29 15.80 -5.24
C ARG A 143 11.24 15.66 -4.07
N ASP A 144 10.87 16.21 -2.90
CA ASP A 144 11.68 16.16 -1.69
C ASP A 144 11.79 14.72 -1.12
N ARG A 145 10.84 13.84 -1.45
CA ARG A 145 10.82 12.42 -1.05
C ARG A 145 11.72 11.49 -1.87
N PHE A 146 12.62 12.00 -2.73
CA PHE A 146 13.37 11.19 -3.70
C PHE A 146 12.47 10.30 -4.58
N LEU A 147 11.23 10.74 -4.86
CA LEU A 147 10.32 9.99 -5.73
C LEU A 147 10.81 10.08 -7.17
N ARG A 148 11.05 8.93 -7.81
CA ARG A 148 11.16 8.88 -9.27
C ARG A 148 9.75 8.90 -9.85
N LEU A 149 9.43 9.95 -10.60
CA LEU A 149 8.12 10.18 -11.21
C LEU A 149 8.22 10.05 -12.73
N PHE A 150 7.45 9.14 -13.30
CA PHE A 150 7.28 8.98 -14.74
C PHE A 150 5.85 9.35 -15.11
N ILE A 151 5.68 10.48 -15.79
CA ILE A 151 4.41 10.94 -16.35
C ILE A 151 4.78 11.40 -17.75
N PHE A 152 4.75 10.52 -18.76
CA PHE A 152 4.63 10.76 -20.21
C PHE A 152 4.69 9.37 -20.87
#